data_AF-A0A914Z7P9-F1
#
_entry.id   AF-A0A914Z7P9-F1
#
_cell.length_a   1.000
_cell.length_b   1.000
_cell.length_c   1.000
_cell.angle_alpha   90.00
_cell.angle_beta   90.00
_cell.angle_gamma   90.00
#
_symmetry.space_group_name_H-M   'P 1'
#
loop_
_entity.id
_entity.type
_entity.pdbx_description
1 polymer ?
#
loop_
_entity_poly.entity_id
_entity_poly.type
_entity_poly.pdbx_seq_one_letter_code
_entity_poly.pdbx_strand_id
1 'polypeptide(L)'
;MSIDKIKSLKDYIPKEDTQQIEFLKRYPNYDGRGVLIAVIDDGIDISVPGMQYTSTNLPKVVDFFDCTGYKNVHTSTVQETEANDFITGKSGRKLKDDKEKRQAYSKSYDEKRKQGKSVIDCVVWFDGQRWLACVDTSMGDNIQNVKVLTNYRDEYEFAYATNENVFWISIKNDGNLLEIGSTYGIHGTAVAYIAAAHFPNEPQRSGLAPGAQIFTIIVGAKCLKKALLKCIDMKVDIVNLSQKLLYLDE
;
A
#
# COMPACT_ATOMS: atom_id res chain seq x y z
N MET A 1 7.25 -7.04 -12.21
CA MET A 1 6.95 -6.23 -13.41
C MET A 1 8.12 -5.29 -13.69
N SER A 2 8.68 -5.29 -14.91
CA SER A 2 9.93 -4.55 -15.17
C SER A 2 9.75 -3.02 -15.06
N ILE A 3 10.59 -2.41 -14.23
CA ILE A 3 10.89 -0.96 -14.14
C ILE A 3 11.00 -0.31 -15.54
N ASP A 4 11.32 -1.07 -16.58
CA ASP A 4 11.46 -0.57 -17.95
C ASP A 4 10.18 0.02 -18.54
N LYS A 5 8.98 -0.45 -18.15
CA LYS A 5 7.72 0.22 -18.56
C LYS A 5 7.51 1.58 -17.88
N ILE A 6 8.02 1.75 -16.65
CA ILE A 6 7.97 3.03 -15.91
C ILE A 6 9.02 4.01 -16.48
N LYS A 7 10.17 3.51 -16.96
CA LYS A 7 11.19 4.35 -17.61
C LYS A 7 10.65 5.11 -18.83
N SER A 8 9.68 4.57 -19.57
CA SER A 8 9.07 5.27 -20.72
C SER A 8 8.00 6.29 -20.32
N LEU A 9 7.67 6.46 -19.04
CA LEU A 9 6.63 7.41 -18.61
C LEU A 9 7.05 8.87 -18.82
N LYS A 10 8.35 9.16 -18.98
CA LYS A 10 8.84 10.51 -19.28
C LYS A 10 8.12 11.12 -20.49
N ASP A 11 7.86 10.31 -21.51
CA ASP A 11 7.21 10.76 -22.75
C ASP A 11 5.71 11.03 -22.58
N TYR A 12 5.13 10.61 -21.46
CA TYR A 12 3.72 10.81 -21.11
C TYR A 12 3.49 11.95 -20.11
N ILE A 13 4.55 12.61 -19.62
CA ILE A 13 4.44 13.79 -18.76
C ILE A 13 4.64 15.04 -19.62
N PRO A 14 3.58 15.82 -19.94
CA PRO A 14 3.65 16.95 -20.86
C PRO A 14 4.28 18.20 -20.20
N LYS A 15 5.50 18.08 -19.68
CA LYS A 15 6.16 19.16 -18.90
C LYS A 15 6.47 20.40 -19.71
N GLU A 16 6.81 20.23 -20.99
CA GLU A 16 7.09 21.32 -21.92
C GLU A 16 5.79 22.05 -22.25
N ASP A 17 4.76 21.31 -22.68
CA ASP A 17 3.44 21.87 -23.02
C ASP A 17 2.76 22.56 -21.82
N THR A 18 2.93 22.00 -20.61
CA THR A 18 2.41 22.59 -19.36
C THR A 18 3.31 23.68 -18.78
N GLN A 19 4.47 23.95 -19.39
CA GLN A 19 5.47 24.93 -18.93
C GLN A 19 5.95 24.68 -17.49
N GLN A 20 5.81 23.46 -16.98
CA GLN A 20 6.13 23.10 -15.60
C GLN A 20 7.60 23.38 -15.26
N ILE A 21 8.50 23.16 -16.22
CA ILE A 21 9.93 23.41 -16.06
C ILE A 21 10.20 24.90 -15.82
N GLU A 22 9.65 25.78 -16.66
CA GLU A 22 9.84 27.24 -16.52
C GLU A 22 9.17 27.77 -15.25
N PHE A 23 8.00 27.22 -14.88
CA PHE A 23 7.33 27.56 -13.64
C PHE A 23 8.21 27.26 -12.42
N LEU A 24 8.79 26.06 -12.32
CA LEU A 24 9.65 25.69 -11.19
C LEU A 24 11.01 26.41 -11.21
N LYS A 25 11.54 26.80 -12.38
CA LYS A 25 12.71 27.70 -12.44
C LYS A 25 12.41 29.05 -11.79
N ARG A 26 11.22 29.61 -12.05
CA ARG A 26 10.80 30.91 -11.50
C ARG A 26 10.34 30.83 -10.05
N TYR A 27 9.72 29.73 -9.66
CA TYR A 27 9.17 29.50 -8.33
C TYR A 27 9.66 28.15 -7.76
N PRO A 28 10.94 28.04 -7.34
CA PRO A 28 11.54 26.76 -6.96
C PRO A 28 10.87 26.05 -5.79
N ASN A 29 10.16 26.80 -4.95
CA ASN A 29 9.46 26.27 -3.77
C ASN A 29 7.99 25.91 -4.02
N TYR A 30 7.50 26.03 -5.26
CA TYR A 30 6.11 25.80 -5.63
C TYR A 30 5.98 24.45 -6.35
N ASP A 31 6.67 23.45 -5.81
CA ASP A 31 6.77 22.08 -6.33
C ASP A 31 5.70 21.13 -5.78
N GLY A 32 4.66 21.68 -5.13
CA GLY A 32 3.60 20.93 -4.47
C GLY A 32 3.88 20.56 -3.01
N ARG A 33 4.96 21.05 -2.40
CA ARG A 33 5.18 20.87 -0.95
C ARG A 33 3.97 21.30 -0.13
N GLY A 34 3.61 20.50 0.86
CA GLY A 34 2.43 20.73 1.71
C GLY A 34 1.09 20.39 1.06
N VAL A 35 1.08 19.88 -0.17
CA VAL A 35 -0.13 19.39 -0.85
C VAL A 35 -0.24 17.88 -0.71
N LEU A 36 -1.41 17.40 -0.30
CA LEU A 36 -1.77 15.99 -0.28
C LEU A 36 -2.71 15.68 -1.45
N ILE A 37 -2.29 14.74 -2.31
CA ILE A 37 -3.05 14.27 -3.47
C ILE A 37 -3.64 12.89 -3.15
N ALA A 38 -4.95 12.72 -3.20
CA ALA A 38 -5.56 11.39 -3.23
C ALA A 38 -5.51 10.83 -4.66
N VAL A 39 -4.95 9.63 -4.82
CA VAL A 39 -5.03 8.87 -6.07
C VAL A 39 -6.02 7.74 -5.87
N ILE A 40 -7.17 7.85 -6.53
CA ILE A 40 -8.27 6.89 -6.45
C ILE A 40 -8.19 5.96 -7.67
N ASP A 41 -7.60 4.78 -7.48
CA ASP A 41 -7.27 3.86 -8.59
C ASP A 41 -7.12 2.39 -8.12
N ASP A 42 -6.40 1.56 -8.88
CA ASP A 42 -6.11 0.14 -8.63
C ASP A 42 -4.96 -0.10 -7.61
N GLY A 43 -4.50 0.97 -6.94
CA GLY A 43 -3.41 0.96 -5.98
C GLY A 43 -2.10 1.48 -6.56
N ILE A 44 -1.13 1.74 -5.68
CA ILE A 44 0.18 2.28 -6.04
C ILE A 44 1.26 1.31 -5.57
N ASP A 45 2.17 0.92 -6.46
CA ASP A 45 3.39 0.24 -6.08
C ASP A 45 4.35 1.24 -5.43
N ILE A 46 4.43 1.19 -4.11
CA ILE A 46 5.27 2.07 -3.29
C ILE A 46 6.76 1.73 -3.34
N SER A 47 7.13 0.57 -3.90
CA SER A 47 8.51 0.11 -3.98
C SER A 47 9.26 0.66 -5.20
N VAL A 48 8.53 1.20 -6.19
CA VAL A 48 9.15 1.69 -7.42
C VAL A 48 9.92 2.99 -7.17
N PRO A 49 11.08 3.20 -7.84
CA PRO A 49 11.85 4.43 -7.70
C PRO A 49 10.99 5.68 -7.88
N GLY A 50 11.30 6.72 -7.10
CA GLY A 50 10.61 8.02 -7.15
C GLY A 50 9.31 8.09 -6.34
N MET A 51 8.89 6.97 -5.76
CA MET A 51 7.72 6.87 -4.87
C MET A 51 8.09 6.78 -3.39
N GLN A 52 9.36 7.02 -3.03
CA GLN A 52 9.84 6.92 -1.65
C GLN A 52 9.68 8.26 -0.92
N TYR A 53 10.23 9.34 -1.47
CA TYR A 53 10.32 10.62 -0.77
C TYR A 53 9.96 11.81 -1.65
N THR A 54 9.42 12.87 -1.05
CA THR A 54 9.20 14.17 -1.69
C THR A 54 10.52 14.93 -1.88
N SER A 55 10.48 16.06 -2.59
CA SER A 55 11.60 17.01 -2.71
C SER A 55 12.08 17.60 -1.37
N THR A 56 11.27 17.46 -0.31
CA THR A 56 11.56 17.91 1.06
C THR A 56 11.83 16.75 2.02
N ASN A 57 12.10 15.55 1.48
CA ASN A 57 12.44 14.35 2.22
C ASN A 57 11.33 13.82 3.15
N LEU A 58 10.07 14.12 2.84
CA LEU A 58 8.92 13.51 3.50
C LEU A 58 8.51 12.22 2.78
N PRO A 59 7.86 11.26 3.46
CA PRO A 59 7.30 10.07 2.82
C PRO A 59 6.37 10.47 1.67
N LYS A 60 6.60 9.91 0.48
CA LYS A 60 5.83 10.26 -0.72
C LYS A 60 4.41 9.70 -0.65
N VAL A 61 4.25 8.45 -0.25
CA VAL A 61 2.93 7.83 -0.03
C VAL A 61 2.70 7.77 1.48
N VAL A 62 1.66 8.45 1.97
CA VAL A 62 1.49 8.70 3.41
C VAL A 62 0.64 7.65 4.10
N ASP A 63 -0.32 7.08 3.38
CA ASP A 63 -1.20 6.03 3.88
C ASP A 63 -1.96 5.42 2.69
N PHE A 64 -2.74 4.38 2.97
CA PHE A 64 -3.65 3.77 2.03
C PHE A 64 -5.06 3.59 2.59
N PHE A 65 -6.03 3.43 1.70
CA PHE A 65 -7.35 2.95 2.06
C PHE A 65 -7.91 2.01 1.00
N ASP A 66 -8.09 0.75 1.37
CA ASP A 66 -8.78 -0.22 0.52
C ASP A 66 -10.29 -0.10 0.72
N CYS A 67 -10.96 0.51 -0.25
CA CYS A 67 -12.41 0.66 -0.23
C CYS A 67 -13.14 -0.63 -0.62
N THR A 68 -12.44 -1.60 -1.20
CA THR A 68 -13.03 -2.86 -1.68
C THR A 68 -13.26 -3.85 -0.54
N GLY A 69 -12.36 -3.85 0.45
CA GLY A 69 -12.36 -4.80 1.56
C GLY A 69 -11.98 -6.23 1.16
N TYR A 70 -11.55 -6.47 -0.09
CA TYR A 70 -11.14 -7.79 -0.58
C TYR A 70 -9.85 -8.30 0.08
N LYS A 71 -9.14 -7.48 0.84
CA LYS A 71 -7.91 -7.91 1.53
C LYS A 71 -7.98 -7.70 3.04
N ASN A 72 -9.21 -7.69 3.56
CA ASN A 72 -9.47 -7.61 4.99
C ASN A 72 -9.46 -9.00 5.61
N VAL A 73 -8.64 -9.16 6.65
CA VAL A 73 -8.51 -10.38 7.45
C VAL A 73 -9.00 -10.08 8.86
N HIS A 74 -10.09 -10.74 9.27
CA HIS A 74 -10.58 -10.65 10.64
C HIS A 74 -9.68 -11.46 11.57
N THR A 75 -9.03 -10.80 12.53
CA THR A 75 -8.01 -11.40 13.41
C THR A 75 -8.49 -11.53 14.85
N SER A 76 -9.80 -11.70 15.05
CA SER A 76 -10.43 -11.77 16.37
C SER A 76 -10.30 -13.12 17.08
N THR A 77 -9.75 -14.14 16.43
CA THR A 77 -9.55 -15.47 17.02
C THR A 77 -8.17 -15.51 17.69
N VAL A 78 -8.16 -15.66 19.02
CA VAL A 78 -6.94 -15.80 19.82
C VAL A 78 -6.49 -17.26 19.80
N GLN A 79 -5.20 -17.50 19.58
CA GLN A 79 -4.61 -18.84 19.70
C GLN A 79 -3.38 -18.79 20.62
N GLU A 80 -3.33 -19.68 21.61
CA GLU A 80 -2.11 -19.86 22.40
C GLU A 80 -1.06 -20.63 21.58
N THR A 81 0.20 -20.32 21.85
CA THR A 81 1.34 -20.92 21.17
C THR A 81 1.55 -22.35 21.65
N GLU A 82 1.81 -23.27 20.71
CA GLU A 82 2.13 -24.66 20.99
C GLU A 82 3.46 -24.78 21.76
N ALA A 83 3.73 -25.98 22.31
CA ALA A 83 5.05 -26.33 22.80
C ALA A 83 6.11 -26.11 21.69
N ASN A 84 7.21 -25.42 22.04
CA ASN A 84 8.30 -24.95 21.16
C ASN A 84 8.03 -23.64 20.39
N ASP A 85 7.06 -22.84 20.80
CA ASP A 85 6.87 -21.46 20.31
C ASP A 85 6.47 -21.46 18.85
N PHE A 86 5.42 -22.21 18.55
CA PHE A 86 4.84 -22.24 17.20
C PHE A 86 3.33 -21.99 17.25
N ILE A 87 2.81 -21.33 16.22
CA ILE A 87 1.39 -21.23 15.93
C ILE A 87 1.12 -21.98 14.63
N THR A 88 0.24 -22.96 14.67
CA THR A 88 -0.23 -23.65 13.46
C THR A 88 -1.33 -22.81 12.82
N GLY A 89 -1.04 -22.27 11.63
CA GLY A 89 -2.00 -21.54 10.81
C GLY A 89 -3.08 -22.43 10.21
N LYS A 90 -4.09 -21.82 9.59
CA LYS A 90 -5.19 -22.57 8.95
C LYS A 90 -4.75 -23.38 7.74
N SER A 91 -3.65 -23.00 7.10
CA SER A 91 -3.01 -23.83 6.07
C SER A 91 -2.40 -25.13 6.63
N GLY A 92 -2.22 -25.24 7.95
CA GLY A 92 -1.43 -26.29 8.61
C GLY A 92 0.06 -25.95 8.72
N ARG A 93 0.52 -24.82 8.19
CA ARG A 93 1.91 -24.37 8.31
C ARG A 93 2.19 -23.81 9.71
N LYS A 94 3.43 -23.96 10.19
CA LYS A 94 3.85 -23.51 11.52
C LYS A 94 4.62 -22.19 11.46
N LEU A 95 4.10 -21.19 12.16
CA LEU A 95 4.73 -19.90 12.41
C LEU A 95 5.52 -19.99 13.71
N LYS A 96 6.83 -19.74 13.68
CA LYS A 96 7.59 -19.65 14.93
C LYS A 96 7.20 -18.36 15.64
N ASP A 97 6.57 -18.50 16.79
CA ASP A 97 6.46 -17.45 17.78
C ASP A 97 7.84 -17.23 18.37
N ASP A 98 8.42 -16.05 18.19
CA ASP A 98 9.63 -15.73 18.94
C ASP A 98 9.16 -15.27 20.32
N LYS A 99 9.26 -16.16 21.31
CA LYS A 99 8.64 -16.07 22.65
C LYS A 99 8.87 -14.74 23.38
N GLU A 100 9.82 -13.93 22.94
CA GLU A 100 10.02 -12.56 23.42
C GLU A 100 8.93 -11.56 22.96
N LYS A 101 8.01 -11.92 22.04
CA LYS A 101 7.08 -10.95 21.39
C LYS A 101 5.56 -11.20 21.49
N ARG A 102 5.06 -12.20 22.23
CA ARG A 102 3.67 -12.36 22.78
C ARG A 102 2.46 -12.42 21.82
N GLN A 103 1.47 -13.22 22.27
CA GLN A 103 0.03 -13.37 21.90
C GLN A 103 -0.33 -13.29 20.41
N ALA A 104 -0.29 -14.45 19.76
CA ALA A 104 -0.57 -14.62 18.35
C ALA A 104 -2.06 -14.81 18.01
N TYR A 105 -2.48 -14.19 16.91
CA TYR A 105 -3.82 -14.31 16.34
C TYR A 105 -3.73 -14.85 14.91
N SER A 106 -4.06 -16.12 14.66
CA SER A 106 -4.00 -16.69 13.30
C SER A 106 -5.36 -16.67 12.59
N LYS A 107 -5.43 -16.11 11.37
CA LYS A 107 -6.55 -16.40 10.44
C LYS A 107 -6.14 -16.26 8.97
N SER A 108 -6.89 -16.97 8.13
CA SER A 108 -6.84 -16.90 6.67
C SER A 108 -7.98 -16.08 6.08
N TYR A 109 -7.72 -15.50 4.91
CA TYR A 109 -8.72 -14.97 3.98
C TYR A 109 -9.54 -16.13 3.38
N ASP A 110 -10.88 -16.04 3.45
CA ASP A 110 -11.82 -17.02 2.85
C ASP A 110 -12.66 -16.32 1.77
N GLU A 111 -12.27 -16.45 0.51
CA GLU A 111 -13.17 -16.15 -0.61
C GLU A 111 -13.81 -17.44 -1.12
N LYS A 112 -15.14 -17.42 -1.18
CA LYS A 112 -16.06 -18.54 -1.45
C LYS A 112 -15.51 -19.59 -2.44
N ARG A 113 -15.47 -20.84 -1.95
CA ARG A 113 -14.95 -22.06 -2.56
C ARG A 113 -15.64 -22.54 -3.84
N LYS A 114 -15.25 -22.02 -5.01
CA LYS A 114 -15.24 -22.84 -6.23
C LYS A 114 -13.95 -22.55 -7.00
N GLN A 115 -13.12 -23.60 -7.18
CA GLN A 115 -11.90 -23.68 -8.02
C GLN A 115 -10.57 -23.14 -7.43
N GLY A 116 -9.94 -23.90 -6.52
CA GLY A 116 -8.46 -23.94 -6.38
C GLY A 116 -7.72 -22.65 -5.96
N LYS A 117 -8.02 -22.07 -4.79
CA LYS A 117 -7.30 -20.91 -4.25
C LYS A 117 -6.35 -21.26 -3.09
N SER A 118 -5.20 -20.58 -3.05
CA SER A 118 -4.20 -20.64 -1.98
C SER A 118 -4.65 -19.91 -0.71
N VAL A 119 -4.28 -20.45 0.45
CA VAL A 119 -4.56 -19.88 1.78
C VAL A 119 -3.32 -19.15 2.27
N ILE A 120 -3.46 -17.88 2.66
CA ILE A 120 -2.41 -17.08 3.31
C ILE A 120 -2.70 -17.05 4.80
N ASP A 121 -1.71 -17.34 5.64
CA ASP A 121 -1.83 -17.21 7.08
C ASP A 121 -1.30 -15.84 7.51
N CYS A 122 -2.03 -15.17 8.38
CA CYS A 122 -1.60 -13.93 8.99
C CYS A 122 -1.57 -14.10 10.49
N VAL A 123 -0.55 -13.56 11.15
CA VAL A 123 -0.53 -13.40 12.62
C VAL A 123 -0.49 -11.94 12.95
N VAL A 124 -1.39 -11.49 13.82
CA VAL A 124 -1.36 -10.15 14.43
C VAL A 124 -1.04 -10.30 15.91
N TRP A 125 -0.36 -9.33 16.51
CA TRP A 125 -0.12 -9.28 17.96
C TRP A 125 0.25 -7.87 18.43
N PHE A 126 0.25 -7.64 19.74
CA PHE A 126 0.69 -6.39 20.36
C PHE A 126 1.99 -6.61 21.14
N ASP A 127 3.05 -5.85 20.82
CA ASP A 127 4.37 -6.01 21.43
C ASP A 127 4.55 -5.24 22.77
N GLY A 128 3.50 -4.57 23.24
CA GLY A 128 3.54 -3.68 24.40
C GLY A 128 3.61 -2.19 24.02
N GLN A 129 3.96 -1.88 22.77
CA GLN A 129 4.03 -0.51 22.25
C GLN A 129 3.10 -0.31 21.04
N ARG A 130 3.04 -1.29 20.14
CA ARG A 130 2.30 -1.21 18.89
C ARG A 130 1.80 -2.57 18.41
N TRP A 131 0.84 -2.52 17.49
CA TRP A 131 0.36 -3.69 16.78
C TRP A 131 1.32 -4.08 15.66
N LEU A 132 1.62 -5.37 15.58
CA LEU A 132 2.47 -5.98 14.59
C LEU A 132 1.71 -7.09 13.86
N ALA A 133 2.12 -7.36 12.62
CA ALA A 133 1.66 -8.54 11.91
C ALA A 133 2.72 -9.17 11.04
N CYS A 134 2.61 -10.47 10.83
CA CYS A 134 3.30 -11.20 9.77
C CYS A 134 2.26 -11.78 8.81
N VAL A 135 2.58 -11.78 7.52
CA VAL A 135 1.73 -12.30 6.44
C VAL A 135 2.54 -13.34 5.68
N ASP A 136 2.12 -14.59 5.75
CA ASP A 136 2.83 -15.71 5.17
C ASP A 136 2.57 -15.84 3.67
N THR A 137 3.50 -15.29 2.90
CA THR A 137 3.55 -15.38 1.44
C THR A 137 4.44 -16.53 0.93
N SER A 138 5.10 -17.30 1.82
CA SER A 138 5.94 -18.43 1.41
C SER A 138 5.06 -19.64 1.09
N MET A 139 4.88 -19.93 -0.20
CA MET A 139 4.03 -21.01 -0.74
C MET A 139 4.48 -22.45 -0.38
N GLY A 140 5.27 -22.64 0.68
CA GLY A 140 5.72 -23.98 1.12
C GLY A 140 6.94 -24.00 2.05
N ASP A 141 7.69 -22.90 2.20
CA ASP A 141 8.90 -22.87 3.02
C ASP A 141 8.70 -22.19 4.39
N ASN A 142 9.50 -22.65 5.35
CA ASN A 142 9.51 -22.29 6.76
C ASN A 142 9.32 -20.77 7.01
N ILE A 143 8.29 -20.42 7.78
CA ILE A 143 7.79 -19.04 7.96
C ILE A 143 8.71 -18.20 8.88
N GLN A 144 9.82 -18.76 9.34
CA GLN A 144 10.75 -18.13 10.28
C GLN A 144 11.41 -16.84 9.75
N ASN A 145 11.36 -16.58 8.43
CA ASN A 145 11.94 -15.39 7.80
C ASN A 145 10.89 -14.42 7.21
N VAL A 146 9.63 -14.50 7.65
CA VAL A 146 8.62 -13.53 7.20
C VAL A 146 8.86 -12.18 7.83
N LYS A 147 8.88 -11.13 6.99
CA LYS A 147 9.00 -9.74 7.46
C LYS A 147 7.82 -9.40 8.38
N VAL A 148 8.14 -8.95 9.59
CA VAL A 148 7.16 -8.38 10.52
C VAL A 148 6.92 -6.93 10.12
N LEU A 149 5.65 -6.54 10.03
CA LEU A 149 5.22 -5.20 9.70
C LEU A 149 4.37 -4.61 10.83
N THR A 150 4.25 -3.29 10.84
CA THR A 150 3.23 -2.55 11.59
C THR A 150 2.39 -1.73 10.61
N ASN A 151 1.51 -0.85 11.10
CA ASN A 151 0.76 0.06 10.24
C ASN A 151 1.69 0.82 9.28
N TYR A 152 1.35 0.81 7.99
CA TYR A 152 2.14 1.48 6.96
C TYR A 152 2.37 2.97 7.27
N ARG A 153 1.35 3.68 7.73
CA ARG A 153 1.44 5.09 8.13
C ARG A 153 2.44 5.40 9.24
N ASP A 154 2.85 4.41 10.02
CA ASP A 154 3.71 4.62 11.19
C ASP A 154 5.20 4.45 10.83
N GLU A 155 5.55 3.52 9.93
CA GLU A 155 6.95 3.20 9.58
C GLU A 155 7.25 3.24 8.07
N TYR A 156 6.24 3.42 7.23
CA TYR A 156 6.33 3.42 5.76
C TYR A 156 6.95 2.16 5.16
N GLU A 157 6.84 1.05 5.87
CA GLU A 157 7.40 -0.24 5.48
C GLU A 157 6.46 -1.10 4.65
N PHE A 158 7.04 -1.85 3.73
CA PHE A 158 6.38 -2.87 2.93
C PHE A 158 7.19 -4.16 2.91
N ALA A 159 6.58 -5.22 2.40
CA ALA A 159 7.18 -6.53 2.18
C ALA A 159 6.85 -7.04 0.78
N TYR A 160 7.61 -8.02 0.30
CA TYR A 160 7.40 -8.64 -1.00
C TYR A 160 6.49 -9.87 -0.85
N ALA A 161 5.38 -9.90 -1.58
CA ALA A 161 4.56 -11.10 -1.72
C ALA A 161 5.14 -12.06 -2.76
N THR A 162 5.77 -11.51 -3.80
CA THR A 162 6.59 -12.21 -4.78
C THR A 162 7.76 -11.29 -5.16
N ASN A 163 8.69 -11.75 -6.01
CA ASN A 163 9.76 -10.90 -6.56
C ASN A 163 9.25 -9.65 -7.30
N GLU A 164 7.96 -9.59 -7.62
CA GLU A 164 7.37 -8.55 -8.46
C GLU A 164 6.30 -7.72 -7.77
N ASN A 165 5.76 -8.17 -6.63
CA ASN A 165 4.62 -7.53 -5.99
C ASN A 165 4.94 -7.26 -4.52
N VAL A 166 4.66 -6.03 -4.10
CA VAL A 166 4.77 -5.62 -2.70
C VAL A 166 3.40 -5.51 -2.05
N PHE A 167 3.40 -5.66 -0.73
CA PHE A 167 2.25 -5.41 0.13
C PHE A 167 2.67 -4.65 1.38
N TRP A 168 1.70 -3.99 1.98
CA TRP A 168 1.81 -3.25 3.23
C TRP A 168 0.53 -3.45 4.03
N ILE A 169 0.49 -3.03 5.30
CA ILE A 169 -0.62 -3.38 6.18
C ILE A 169 -1.18 -2.20 6.97
N SER A 170 -2.43 -2.34 7.41
CA SER A 170 -3.02 -1.55 8.48
C SER A 170 -3.75 -2.48 9.44
N ILE A 171 -3.51 -2.30 10.74
CA ILE A 171 -4.11 -3.05 11.83
C ILE A 171 -5.08 -2.11 12.56
N LYS A 172 -6.34 -2.52 12.64
CA LYS A 172 -7.45 -1.73 13.16
C LYS A 172 -8.22 -2.50 14.22
N ASN A 173 -9.10 -1.80 14.92
CA ASN A 173 -10.04 -2.36 15.91
C ASN A 173 -9.31 -3.20 16.97
N ASP A 174 -8.26 -2.64 17.58
CA ASP A 174 -7.46 -3.30 18.60
C ASP A 174 -6.96 -4.69 18.17
N GLY A 175 -6.39 -4.75 16.96
CA GLY A 175 -5.83 -5.98 16.42
C GLY A 175 -6.85 -6.94 15.81
N ASN A 176 -8.15 -6.61 15.78
CA ASN A 176 -9.20 -7.51 15.26
C ASN A 176 -9.42 -7.42 13.74
N LEU A 177 -8.81 -6.45 13.07
CA LEU A 177 -8.88 -6.29 11.63
C LEU A 177 -7.51 -5.96 11.06
N LEU A 178 -6.98 -6.86 10.24
CA LEU A 178 -5.81 -6.63 9.40
C LEU A 178 -6.28 -6.30 7.97
N GLU A 179 -5.89 -5.15 7.46
CA GLU A 179 -6.08 -4.77 6.05
C GLU A 179 -4.73 -4.89 5.34
N ILE A 180 -4.70 -5.58 4.21
CA ILE A 180 -3.49 -5.74 3.40
C ILE A 180 -3.62 -4.89 2.14
N GLY A 181 -2.80 -3.85 2.04
CA GLY A 181 -2.68 -3.04 0.83
C GLY A 181 -1.74 -3.71 -0.17
N SER A 182 -2.13 -3.74 -1.43
CA SER A 182 -1.23 -4.03 -2.56
C SER A 182 -1.82 -3.44 -3.84
N THR A 183 -0.99 -3.28 -4.87
CA THR A 183 -1.47 -2.87 -6.20
C THR A 183 -2.08 -4.05 -6.97
N TYR A 184 -3.11 -3.78 -7.79
CA TYR A 184 -3.69 -4.74 -8.74
C TYR A 184 -3.17 -4.55 -10.18
N GLY A 185 -2.47 -3.45 -10.45
CA GLY A 185 -2.02 -3.10 -11.79
C GLY A 185 -0.94 -2.02 -11.80
N ILE A 186 -0.77 -1.40 -12.96
CA ILE A 186 0.21 -0.32 -13.16
C ILE A 186 -0.43 1.05 -13.22
N HIS A 187 -1.76 1.10 -13.30
CA HIS A 187 -2.46 2.31 -13.70
C HIS A 187 -2.36 3.36 -12.60
N GLY A 188 -2.71 3.00 -11.36
CA GLY A 188 -2.57 3.87 -10.20
C GLY A 188 -1.12 4.30 -9.96
N THR A 189 -0.16 3.39 -10.10
CA THR A 189 1.27 3.74 -10.04
C THR A 189 1.63 4.78 -11.09
N ALA A 190 1.24 4.60 -12.36
CA ALA A 190 1.55 5.55 -13.43
C ALA A 190 0.90 6.93 -13.19
N VAL A 191 -0.34 6.96 -12.73
CA VAL A 191 -1.08 8.18 -12.37
C VAL A 191 -0.34 8.94 -11.26
N ALA A 192 0.03 8.23 -10.20
CA ALA A 192 0.79 8.79 -9.09
C ALA A 192 2.16 9.31 -9.54
N TYR A 193 2.78 8.61 -10.47
CA TYR A 193 4.10 8.94 -11.00
C TYR A 193 4.07 10.24 -11.79
N ILE A 194 3.11 10.39 -12.71
CA ILE A 194 2.88 11.61 -13.48
C ILE A 194 2.57 12.78 -12.54
N ALA A 195 1.75 12.54 -11.51
CA ALA A 195 1.36 13.58 -10.56
C ALA A 195 2.55 14.09 -9.74
N ALA A 196 3.31 13.19 -9.09
CA ALA A 196 4.18 13.59 -8.00
C ALA A 196 5.45 12.74 -7.78
N ALA A 197 5.85 11.86 -8.70
CA ALA A 197 7.13 11.15 -8.51
C ALA A 197 8.30 12.12 -8.34
N HIS A 198 9.32 11.73 -7.58
CA HIS A 198 10.46 12.60 -7.30
C HIS A 198 11.80 11.90 -7.58
N PHE A 199 12.54 12.43 -8.54
CA PHE A 199 13.87 11.97 -8.93
C PHE A 199 14.89 13.09 -8.73
N PRO A 200 15.59 13.15 -7.58
CA PRO A 200 16.52 14.25 -7.29
C PRO A 200 17.70 14.30 -8.28
N ASN A 201 18.19 13.13 -8.71
CA ASN A 201 19.32 13.02 -9.64
C ASN A 201 18.89 13.05 -11.12
N GLU A 202 17.60 12.91 -11.39
CA GLU A 202 17.04 12.90 -12.75
C GLU A 202 15.73 13.72 -12.79
N PRO A 203 15.74 15.04 -12.52
CA PRO A 203 14.51 15.84 -12.37
C PRO A 203 13.56 15.81 -13.58
N GLN A 204 14.10 15.53 -14.77
CA GLN A 204 13.34 15.29 -15.98
C GLN A 204 12.36 14.11 -15.85
N ARG A 205 12.62 13.13 -14.98
CA ARG A 205 11.75 11.98 -14.70
C ARG A 205 10.74 12.21 -13.58
N SER A 206 10.87 13.28 -12.79
CA SER A 206 9.89 13.63 -11.74
C SER A 206 8.50 13.82 -12.32
N GLY A 207 7.46 13.67 -11.50
CA GLY A 207 6.12 14.12 -11.84
C GLY A 207 6.02 15.64 -11.91
N LEU A 208 4.80 16.14 -12.07
CA LEU A 208 4.52 17.58 -12.13
C LEU A 208 4.77 18.28 -10.78
N ALA A 209 4.43 17.63 -9.67
CA ALA A 209 4.51 18.16 -8.30
C ALA A 209 5.37 17.26 -7.38
N PRO A 210 6.71 17.21 -7.57
CA PRO A 210 7.59 16.31 -6.80
C PRO A 210 7.65 16.60 -5.28
N GLY A 211 7.16 17.76 -4.83
CA GLY A 211 7.01 18.09 -3.42
C GLY A 211 5.73 17.56 -2.77
N ALA A 212 4.72 17.17 -3.56
CA ALA A 212 3.44 16.70 -3.04
C ALA A 212 3.52 15.30 -2.42
N GLN A 213 2.67 15.06 -1.43
CA GLN A 213 2.45 13.73 -0.85
C GLN A 213 1.22 13.08 -1.47
N ILE A 214 1.14 11.76 -1.36
CA ILE A 214 0.11 10.94 -2.00
C ILE A 214 -0.60 10.08 -0.96
N PHE A 215 -1.91 10.10 -0.98
CA PHE A 215 -2.77 9.16 -0.27
C PHE A 215 -3.39 8.19 -1.29
N THR A 216 -3.08 6.89 -1.19
CA THR A 216 -3.61 5.92 -2.16
C THR A 216 -4.95 5.39 -1.71
N ILE A 217 -5.96 5.45 -2.59
CA ILE A 217 -7.26 4.84 -2.33
C ILE A 217 -7.48 3.77 -3.38
N ILE A 218 -7.56 2.53 -2.93
CA ILE A 218 -7.81 1.38 -3.80
C ILE A 218 -9.32 1.23 -3.94
N VAL A 219 -9.84 1.34 -5.16
CA VAL A 219 -11.28 1.33 -5.41
C VAL A 219 -11.72 0.29 -6.42
N GLY A 220 -12.93 -0.23 -6.20
CA GLY A 220 -13.72 -0.99 -7.16
C GLY A 220 -15.07 -0.30 -7.43
N ALA A 221 -15.87 -0.89 -8.32
CA ALA A 221 -17.07 -0.29 -8.93
C ALA A 221 -18.11 0.32 -7.96
N LYS A 222 -18.11 -0.02 -6.65
CA LYS A 222 -19.17 0.37 -5.70
C LYS A 222 -18.69 1.09 -4.43
N CYS A 223 -17.60 1.85 -4.49
CA CYS A 223 -17.03 2.40 -3.26
C CYS A 223 -16.53 3.86 -3.30
N LEU A 224 -16.85 4.60 -4.36
CA LEU A 224 -16.46 6.02 -4.50
C LEU A 224 -16.93 6.89 -3.34
N LYS A 225 -18.15 6.69 -2.81
CA LYS A 225 -18.64 7.45 -1.65
C LYS A 225 -17.72 7.29 -0.43
N LYS A 226 -17.26 6.07 -0.15
CA LYS A 226 -16.34 5.80 0.97
C LYS A 226 -14.97 6.42 0.70
N ALA A 227 -14.48 6.35 -0.54
CA ALA A 227 -13.24 6.99 -0.95
C ALA A 227 -13.27 8.51 -0.69
N LEU A 228 -14.34 9.20 -1.13
CA LEU A 228 -14.46 10.65 -0.94
C LEU A 228 -14.61 11.05 0.53
N LEU A 229 -15.36 10.28 1.34
CA LEU A 229 -15.41 10.51 2.79
C LEU A 229 -14.02 10.37 3.42
N LYS A 230 -13.25 9.37 2.99
CA LYS A 230 -11.88 9.19 3.48
C LYS A 230 -10.95 10.32 3.04
N CYS A 231 -11.12 10.89 1.83
CA CYS A 231 -10.39 12.09 1.42
C CYS A 231 -10.66 13.28 2.35
N ILE A 232 -11.91 13.46 2.79
CA ILE A 232 -12.29 14.52 3.74
C ILE A 232 -11.61 14.26 5.09
N ASP A 233 -11.67 13.04 5.61
CA ASP A 233 -11.04 12.66 6.89
C ASP A 233 -9.53 12.90 6.88
N MET A 234 -8.88 12.61 5.74
CA MET A 234 -7.45 12.81 5.53
C MET A 234 -7.08 14.26 5.17
N LYS A 235 -8.06 15.16 5.01
CA LYS A 235 -7.87 16.56 4.59
C LYS A 235 -7.07 16.67 3.29
N VAL A 236 -7.42 15.84 2.31
CA VAL A 236 -6.81 15.85 0.98
C VAL A 236 -7.10 17.17 0.26
N ASP A 237 -6.09 17.74 -0.38
CA ASP A 237 -6.20 19.00 -1.13
C ASP A 237 -6.67 18.77 -2.58
N ILE A 238 -6.20 17.69 -3.21
CA ILE A 238 -6.48 17.37 -4.61
C ILE A 238 -6.88 15.90 -4.73
N VAL A 239 -7.99 15.62 -5.42
CA VAL A 239 -8.41 14.26 -5.75
C VAL A 239 -8.16 14.00 -7.24
N ASN A 240 -7.35 12.99 -7.54
CA ASN A 240 -7.18 12.44 -8.88
C ASN A 240 -7.95 11.11 -8.98
N LEU A 241 -8.98 11.09 -9.82
CA LEU A 241 -9.79 9.93 -10.13
C LEU A 241 -9.61 9.58 -11.60
N SER A 242 -8.82 8.54 -11.86
CA SER A 242 -8.44 8.09 -13.20
C SER A 242 -9.05 6.73 -13.55
N GLN A 243 -9.68 6.04 -12.59
CA GLN A 243 -10.41 4.83 -12.88
C GLN A 243 -11.69 5.15 -13.66
N LYS A 244 -11.90 4.44 -14.77
CA LYS A 244 -13.18 4.43 -15.47
C LYS A 244 -14.20 3.74 -14.56
N LEU A 245 -15.05 4.52 -13.89
CA LEU A 245 -16.22 4.01 -13.18
C LEU A 245 -17.19 3.46 -14.23
N LEU A 246 -16.94 2.23 -14.68
CA LEU A 246 -17.98 1.46 -15.35
C LEU A 246 -19.07 1.24 -14.29
N TYR A 247 -20.33 1.47 -14.68
CA TYR A 247 -21.57 1.41 -13.89
C TYR A 247 -22.09 2.74 -13.31
N LEU A 248 -22.62 3.57 -14.21
CA LEU A 248 -23.93 4.22 -14.06
C LEU A 248 -24.83 3.72 -15.19
N ASP A 249 -25.08 2.41 -15.25
CA ASP A 249 -26.24 1.85 -15.95
C ASP A 249 -26.68 0.60 -15.16
N GLU A 250 -27.95 0.68 -14.74
CA GLU A 250 -28.80 -0.28 -13.98
C GLU A 250 -28.64 -0.35 -12.45
#